data_AF-A0A087N7X9-F1
#
_entry.id   AF-A0A087N7X9-F1
#
_cell.length_a   1.000
_cell.length_b   1.000
_cell.length_c   1.000
_cell.angle_alpha   90.00
_cell.angle_beta   90.00
_cell.angle_gamma   90.00
#
_symmetry.space_group_name_H-M   'P 1'
#
loop_
_entity.id
_entity.type
_entity.pdbx_description
1 polymer ?
#
loop_
_entity_poly.entity_id
_entity_poly.type
_entity_poly.pdbx_seq_one_letter_code
_entity_poly.pdbx_strand_id
1 'polypeptide(L)' 'MAAFENDIRRERMMEGVRKAQAAGKYRGRPASIDPTKIKELRSTGMGAAAIAKQMGIGRASVYRALAA' A
#
# COMPACT_ATOMS: atom_id res chain seq x y z
N MET A 1 37.68 4.27 -18.67
CA MET A 1 36.67 5.32 -18.41
C MET A 1 35.26 4.75 -18.58
N ALA A 2 34.77 3.92 -17.64
CA ALA A 2 33.42 3.33 -17.71
C ALA A 2 32.60 3.55 -16.42
N ALA A 3 33.23 4.04 -15.35
CA ALA A 3 32.56 4.38 -14.10
C ALA A 3 31.92 5.79 -14.12
N PHE A 4 32.56 6.73 -14.83
CA PHE A 4 32.14 8.13 -14.86
C PHE A 4 30.76 8.33 -15.52
N GLU A 5 30.46 7.58 -16.59
CA GLU A 5 29.17 7.66 -17.27
C GLU A 5 28.02 7.00 -16.50
N ASN A 6 28.32 6.08 -15.57
CA ASN A 6 27.32 5.41 -14.75
C ASN A 6 26.86 6.30 -13.57
N ASP A 7 27.78 7.13 -13.07
CA ASP A 7 27.52 8.07 -11.98
C ASP A 7 26.51 9.16 -12.38
N ILE A 8 26.70 9.75 -13.57
CA ILE A 8 25.82 10.81 -14.11
C ILE A 8 24.37 10.31 -14.32
N ARG A 9 24.16 9.02 -14.59
CA ARG A 9 22.81 8.45 -14.73
C ARG A 9 22.11 8.28 -13.38
N ARG A 10 22.84 7.87 -12.34
CA ARG A 10 22.29 7.71 -10.99
C ARG A 10 21.82 9.03 -10.42
N GLU A 11 22.60 10.10 -10.60
CA GLU A 11 22.25 11.43 -10.08
C GLU A 11 20.92 11.94 -10.67
N ARG A 12 20.74 11.82 -11.99
CA ARG A 12 19.47 12.20 -12.65
C ARG A 12 18.29 11.33 -12.23
N MET A 13 18.51 10.04 -12.03
CA MET A 13 17.47 9.13 -11.57
C MET A 13 17.01 9.48 -10.15
N MET A 14 17.96 9.80 -9.26
CA MET A 14 17.65 10.20 -7.89
C MET A 14 16.88 11.52 -7.84
N GLU A 15 17.21 12.49 -8.69
CA GLU A 15 16.44 13.74 -8.80
C GLU A 15 15.00 13.50 -9.26
N GLY A 16 14.80 12.60 -10.24
CA GLY A 16 13.47 12.18 -10.69
C GLY A 16 12.67 11.45 -9.60
N VAL A 17 13.31 10.55 -8.86
CA VAL A 17 12.71 9.86 -7.71
C VAL A 17 12.32 10.86 -6.62
N ARG A 18 13.19 11.84 -6.32
CA ARG A 18 12.94 12.85 -5.29
C ARG A 18 11.77 13.78 -5.67
N LYS A 19 11.66 14.17 -6.94
CA LYS A 19 10.49 14.91 -7.48
C LYS A 19 9.21 14.06 -7.41
N ALA A 20 9.28 12.77 -7.73
CA ALA A 20 8.14 11.86 -7.64
C ALA A 20 7.68 11.57 -6.20
N GLN A 21 8.62 11.51 -5.25
CA GLN A 21 8.34 11.42 -3.81
C GLN A 21 7.69 12.70 -3.29
N ALA A 22 8.22 13.88 -3.67
CA ALA A 22 7.67 15.18 -3.29
C ALA A 22 6.26 15.42 -3.86
N ALA A 23 5.96 14.87 -5.04
CA ALA A 23 4.62 14.88 -5.64
C ALA A 23 3.62 13.94 -4.93
N GLY A 24 4.01 13.29 -3.81
CA GLY A 24 3.11 12.45 -3.01
C GLY A 24 2.62 11.18 -3.72
N LYS A 25 3.19 10.85 -4.88
CA LYS A 25 2.73 9.76 -5.75
C LYS A 25 3.21 8.39 -5.27
N TYR A 26 4.19 8.37 -4.36
CA TYR A 26 4.71 7.17 -3.72
C TYR A 26 4.02 6.92 -2.37
N ARG A 27 2.74 6.52 -2.40
CA ARG A 27 1.99 6.09 -1.19
C ARG A 27 1.97 4.56 -1.01
N GLY A 28 2.98 3.86 -1.55
CA GLY A 28 3.02 2.40 -1.58
C GLY A 28 1.98 1.82 -2.53
N ARG A 29 1.79 0.50 -2.48
CA ARG A 29 0.72 -0.17 -3.24
C ARG A 29 -0.62 0.40 -2.75
N PRO A 30 -1.51 0.88 -3.64
CA PRO A 30 -2.81 1.35 -3.23
C PRO A 30 -3.49 0.27 -2.40
N ALA A 31 -4.07 0.65 -1.26
CA ALA A 31 -4.81 -0.27 -0.42
C ALA A 31 -5.96 -0.84 -1.27
N SER A 32 -5.78 -2.06 -1.77
CA SER A 32 -6.80 -2.74 -2.60
C SER A 32 -8.01 -3.19 -1.77
N ILE A 33 -7.99 -2.89 -0.47
CA ILE A 33 -8.94 -3.37 0.52
C ILE A 33 -9.66 -2.15 1.04
N ASP A 34 -10.98 -2.16 0.91
CA ASP A 34 -11.82 -1.11 1.45
C ASP A 34 -12.05 -1.34 2.96
N PRO A 35 -11.43 -0.52 3.85
CA PRO A 35 -11.57 -0.69 5.28
C PRO A 35 -12.99 -0.34 5.77
N THR A 36 -13.76 0.47 5.04
CA THR A 36 -15.12 0.84 5.43
C THR A 36 -16.03 -0.37 5.40
N LYS A 37 -15.96 -1.15 4.30
CA LYS A 37 -16.71 -2.38 4.13
C LYS A 37 -16.40 -3.45 5.19
N ILE A 38 -15.15 -3.50 5.65
CA ILE A 38 -14.75 -4.38 6.76
C ILE A 38 -15.42 -3.95 8.07
N LYS A 39 -15.47 -2.64 8.36
CA LYS A 39 -16.14 -2.09 9.55
C LYS A 39 -17.65 -2.32 9.50
N GLU A 40 -18.28 -2.14 8.34
CA GLU A 40 -19.70 -2.45 8.14
C GLU A 40 -20.01 -3.92 8.39
N LEU A 41 -19.27 -4.85 7.76
CA LEU A 41 -19.46 -6.28 7.97
C LEU A 41 -19.16 -6.70 9.41
N ARG A 42 -18.25 -6.01 10.10
CA ARG A 42 -18.02 -6.26 11.52
C ARG A 42 -19.18 -5.73 12.37
N SER A 43 -19.79 -4.61 12.00
CA SER A 43 -20.95 -4.04 12.67
C SER A 43 -22.20 -4.91 12.53
N THR A 44 -22.31 -5.73 11.48
CA THR A 44 -23.38 -6.72 11.35
C THR A 44 -23.16 -7.96 12.22
N GLY A 45 -22.07 -8.02 12.99
CA GLY A 45 -21.73 -9.13 13.88
C GLY A 45 -20.88 -10.22 13.22
N MET A 46 -20.42 -10.04 11.98
CA MET A 46 -19.55 -11.05 11.36
C MET A 46 -18.17 -11.11 12.01
N GLY A 47 -17.70 -12.33 12.26
CA GLY A 47 -16.34 -12.58 12.73
C GLY A 47 -15.30 -12.25 11.65
N ALA A 48 -14.10 -11.82 12.07
CA ALA A 48 -13.01 -11.44 11.15
C ALA A 48 -12.63 -12.54 10.13
N ALA A 49 -12.83 -13.81 10.48
CA ALA A 49 -12.62 -14.94 9.58
C ALA A 49 -13.66 -15.05 8.46
N ALA A 50 -14.92 -14.71 8.76
CA ALA A 50 -16.00 -14.70 7.78
C ALA A 50 -15.81 -13.53 6.80
N ILE A 51 -15.47 -12.34 7.33
CA ILE A 51 -15.17 -11.14 6.53
C ILE A 51 -13.99 -11.42 5.57
N ALA A 52 -12.92 -12.05 6.09
CA ALA A 52 -11.77 -12.47 5.28
C ALA A 52 -12.17 -13.37 4.11
N LYS A 53 -12.99 -14.40 4.37
CA LYS A 53 -13.50 -15.31 3.32
C LYS A 53 -14.40 -14.60 2.32
N GLN A 54 -15.31 -13.75 2.80
CA GLN A 54 -16.27 -13.04 1.95
C GLN A 54 -15.60 -12.02 1.03
N MET A 55 -14.57 -11.34 1.51
CA MET A 55 -13.81 -10.35 0.72
C MET A 55 -12.61 -10.94 -0.02
N GLY A 56 -12.30 -12.22 0.17
CA GLY A 56 -11.12 -12.86 -0.42
C GLY A 56 -9.79 -12.29 0.07
N ILE A 57 -9.75 -11.76 1.29
CA ILE A 57 -8.56 -11.13 1.88
C ILE A 57 -8.00 -11.97 3.03
N GLY A 58 -6.71 -11.79 3.32
CA GLY A 58 -6.10 -12.41 4.49
C GLY A 58 -6.67 -11.86 5.80
N ARG A 59 -6.78 -12.71 6.83
CA ARG A 59 -7.17 -12.32 8.20
C ARG A 59 -6.35 -11.14 8.73
N ALA A 60 -5.04 -11.11 8.43
CA ALA A 60 -4.15 -10.03 8.83
C ALA A 60 -4.57 -8.67 8.25
N SER A 61 -5.13 -8.63 7.04
CA SER A 61 -5.64 -7.40 6.44
C SER A 61 -6.92 -6.93 7.11
N VAL A 62 -7.81 -7.86 7.49
CA VAL A 62 -9.02 -7.56 8.27
C VAL A 62 -8.65 -6.93 9.61
N TYR A 63 -7.72 -7.54 10.35
CA TYR A 63 -7.27 -6.97 11.63
C TYR A 63 -6.59 -5.62 11.47
N ARG A 64 -5.77 -5.42 10.43
CA ARG A 64 -5.16 -4.11 10.15
C ARG A 64 -6.21 -3.03 9.85
N ALA A 65 -7.28 -3.37 9.13
CA ALA A 65 -8.37 -2.45 8.83
C ALA A 65 -9.27 -2.15 10.05
N LEU A 66 -9.37 -3.09 11.00
CA LEU A 66 -10.11 -2.90 12.26
C LEU A 66 -9.29 -2.20 13.35
N ALA A 67 -7.96 -2.29 13.31
CA ALA A 67 -7.06 -1.64 14.26
C ALA A 67 -6.80 -0.15 13.94
N ALA A 68 -7.27 0.33 12.77
CA ALA A 68 -7.13 1.70 12.29
C ALA A 68 -8.35 2.58 12.60
#